data_AF-A0A0J6SFQ1-F1
#
_entry.id   AF-A0A0J6SFQ1-F1
#
_cell.length_a   1.000
_cell.length_b   1.000
_cell.length_c   1.000
_cell.angle_alpha   90.00
_cell.angle_beta   90.00
_cell.angle_gamma   90.00
#
_symmetry.space_group_name_H-M   'P 1'
#
loop_
_entity.id
_entity.type
_entity.pdbx_description
1 polymer ?
#
loop_
_entity_poly.entity_id
_entity_poly.type
_entity_poly.pdbx_seq_one_letter_code
_entity_poly.pdbx_strand_id
1 'polypeptide(L)'
;MRCAPPAFETIFRIPGEHRLESAGMLGRGGRVFGICWFHQEYDRLDRLVARYETYDEVGSDGAPRCGWRRYDEAGRLTLGHEVGMRWAALVERLSRREAETALQHPREQEMELVPA
;
A
#
# COMPACT_ATOMS: atom_id res chain seq x y z
N MET A 1 16.10 -5.98 -13.40
CA MET A 1 14.94 -5.25 -13.98
C MET A 1 14.39 -4.30 -12.92
N ARG A 2 14.15 -3.01 -13.22
CA ARG A 2 13.37 -2.15 -12.32
C ARG A 2 11.91 -2.57 -12.50
N CYS A 3 11.36 -3.30 -11.53
CA CYS A 3 9.94 -3.64 -11.56
C CYS A 3 9.15 -2.33 -11.41
N ALA A 4 8.31 -2.00 -12.38
CA ALA A 4 7.44 -0.84 -12.29
C ALA A 4 6.51 -0.99 -11.07
N PRO A 5 6.18 0.10 -10.35
CA PRO A 5 5.28 0.04 -9.22
C PRO A 5 3.93 -0.57 -9.66
N PRO A 6 3.21 -1.19 -8.72
CA PRO A 6 1.89 -1.72 -9.03
C PRO A 6 0.90 -0.61 -9.38
N ALA A 7 -0.20 -0.95 -10.06
CA ALA A 7 -1.25 0.02 -10.37
C ALA A 7 -2.03 0.41 -9.10
N PHE A 8 -1.72 1.56 -8.53
CA PHE A 8 -2.22 2.00 -7.21
C PHE A 8 -3.74 2.20 -7.19
N GLU A 9 -4.32 2.79 -8.24
CA GLU A 9 -5.77 2.97 -8.36
C GLU A 9 -6.52 1.63 -8.32
N THR A 10 -5.92 0.61 -8.93
CA THR A 10 -6.49 -0.74 -9.00
C THR A 10 -6.39 -1.46 -7.65
N ILE A 11 -5.28 -1.29 -6.93
CA ILE A 11 -5.06 -1.93 -5.63
C ILE A 11 -5.93 -1.30 -4.55
N PHE A 12 -6.05 0.02 -4.53
CA PHE A 12 -6.80 0.74 -3.50
C PHE A 12 -8.31 0.75 -3.76
N ARG A 13 -8.76 0.31 -4.95
CA ARG A 13 -10.16 0.35 -5.40
C ARG A 13 -10.77 1.75 -5.25
N ILE A 14 -10.03 2.77 -5.69
CA ILE A 14 -10.46 4.17 -5.60
C ILE A 14 -11.78 4.36 -6.37
N PRO A 15 -12.81 5.00 -5.77
CA PRO A 15 -14.04 5.33 -6.49
C PRO A 15 -13.76 6.18 -7.72
N GLY A 16 -14.51 5.97 -8.82
CA GLY A 16 -14.28 6.71 -10.07
C GLY A 16 -14.50 8.23 -10.00
N GLU A 17 -15.20 8.71 -8.97
CA GLU A 17 -15.38 10.15 -8.70
C GLU A 17 -14.26 10.76 -7.84
N HIS A 18 -13.38 9.93 -7.29
CA HIS A 18 -12.28 10.35 -6.45
C HIS A 18 -11.00 10.52 -7.28
N ARG A 19 -10.10 11.36 -6.80
CA ARG A 19 -8.79 11.59 -7.41
C ARG A 19 -7.70 11.02 -6.51
N LEU A 20 -6.83 10.19 -7.08
CA LEU A 20 -5.63 9.71 -6.40
C LEU A 20 -4.42 10.52 -6.88
N GLU A 21 -3.72 11.17 -5.97
CA GLU A 21 -2.52 11.96 -6.26
C GLU A 21 -1.29 11.34 -5.62
N SER A 22 -0.16 11.37 -6.33
CA SER A 22 1.13 10.98 -5.76
C SER A 22 1.63 12.06 -4.80
N ALA A 23 1.92 11.66 -3.57
CA ALA A 23 2.49 12.50 -2.53
C ALA A 23 4.01 12.28 -2.35
N GLY A 24 4.63 11.48 -3.23
CA GLY A 24 6.07 11.27 -3.29
C GLY A 24 6.50 9.82 -3.08
N MET A 25 7.83 9.64 -3.02
CA MET A 25 8.47 8.34 -2.81
C MET A 25 9.65 8.47 -1.85
N LEU A 26 9.90 7.41 -1.09
CA LEU A 26 11.02 7.33 -0.15
C LEU A 26 11.76 6.01 -0.34
N GLY A 27 13.05 6.10 -0.65
CA GLY A 27 13.96 4.95 -0.55
C GLY A 27 14.35 4.71 0.90
N ARG A 28 14.30 3.45 1.35
CA ARG A 28 14.73 3.01 2.68
C ARG A 28 16.03 2.22 2.56
N GLY A 29 17.00 2.56 3.41
CA GLY A 29 18.27 1.83 3.55
C GLY A 29 18.56 1.51 5.02
N GLY A 30 19.55 0.64 5.25
CA GLY A 30 19.90 0.18 6.60
C GLY A 30 19.11 -1.07 6.99
N ARG A 31 18.59 -1.11 8.23
CA ARG A 31 17.90 -2.30 8.77
C ARG A 31 16.61 -2.64 8.02
N VAL A 32 15.94 -1.63 7.47
CA VAL A 32 14.85 -1.81 6.52
C VAL A 32 15.35 -1.36 5.15
N PHE A 33 15.22 -2.22 4.15
CA PHE A 33 15.75 -1.96 2.80
C PHE A 33 14.65 -2.05 1.75
N GLY A 34 14.36 -0.96 1.05
CA GLY A 34 13.28 -0.96 0.09
C GLY A 34 12.87 0.41 -0.40
N ILE A 35 11.64 0.50 -0.89
CA ILE A 35 11.04 1.72 -1.42
C ILE A 35 9.60 1.81 -0.95
N CYS A 36 9.16 3.03 -0.68
CA CYS A 36 7.78 3.36 -0.39
C CYS A 36 7.26 4.44 -1.34
N TRP A 37 5.98 4.36 -1.66
CA TRP A 37 5.23 5.34 -2.44
C TRP A 37 4.06 5.84 -1.61
N PHE A 38 3.83 7.15 -1.64
CA PHE A 38 2.77 7.79 -0.90
C PHE A 38 1.73 8.35 -1.84
N HIS A 39 0.46 8.19 -1.51
CA HIS A 39 -0.65 8.77 -2.26
C HIS A 39 -1.67 9.42 -1.34
N GLN A 40 -2.41 10.37 -1.88
CA GLN A 40 -3.53 11.04 -1.25
C GLN A 40 -4.77 10.85 -2.11
N GLU A 41 -5.88 10.51 -1.48
CA GLU A 41 -7.18 10.39 -2.14
C GLU A 41 -8.06 11.58 -1.77
N TYR A 42 -8.59 12.24 -2.80
CA TYR A 42 -9.48 13.37 -2.68
C TYR A 42 -10.86 13.00 -3.22
N ASP A 43 -11.91 13.42 -2.52
CA ASP A 43 -13.28 13.30 -3.02
C ASP A 43 -13.56 14.31 -4.16
N ARG A 44 -14.77 14.24 -4.73
CA ARG A 44 -15.21 15.16 -5.80
C ARG A 44 -15.25 16.64 -5.40
N LEU A 45 -15.18 16.95 -4.10
CA LEU A 45 -15.16 18.31 -3.55
C LEU A 45 -13.74 18.74 -3.16
N ASP A 46 -12.71 18.01 -3.61
CA ASP A 46 -11.30 18.27 -3.33
C ASP A 46 -10.92 18.13 -1.85
N ARG A 47 -11.70 17.36 -1.08
CA ARG A 47 -11.39 17.09 0.33
C ARG A 47 -10.58 15.81 0.44
N LEU A 48 -9.51 15.86 1.23
CA LEU A 48 -8.68 14.71 1.52
C LEU A 48 -9.46 13.69 2.36
N VAL A 49 -9.69 12.50 1.82
CA VAL A 49 -10.45 11.42 2.49
C VAL A 49 -9.58 10.26 2.94
N ALA A 50 -8.40 10.11 2.35
CA ALA A 50 -7.45 9.06 2.73
C ALA A 50 -6.01 9.38 2.33
N ARG A 51 -5.07 8.71 3.00
CA ARG A 51 -3.67 8.63 2.59
C ARG A 51 -3.28 7.17 2.44
N TYR A 52 -2.39 6.89 1.49
CA TYR A 52 -1.90 5.55 1.23
C TYR A 52 -0.38 5.52 1.29
N GLU A 53 0.16 4.45 1.86
CA GLU A 53 1.56 4.08 1.79
C GLU A 53 1.64 2.70 1.13
N THR A 54 2.27 2.58 -0.04
CA THR A 54 2.65 1.28 -0.62
C THR A 54 4.12 1.06 -0.40
N TYR A 55 4.52 -0.15 -0.04
CA TYR A 55 5.91 -0.50 0.21
C TYR A 55 6.31 -1.79 -0.51
N ASP A 56 7.57 -1.84 -0.91
CA ASP A 56 8.27 -3.04 -1.37
C ASP A 56 9.64 -3.06 -0.67
N GLU A 57 9.77 -3.89 0.36
CA GLU A 57 10.90 -3.84 1.28
C GLU A 57 11.32 -5.19 1.83
N VAL A 58 12.52 -5.21 2.40
CA VAL A 58 12.97 -6.23 3.34
C VAL A 58 12.90 -5.58 4.72
N GLY A 59 12.12 -6.20 5.61
CA GLY A 59 11.90 -5.73 6.97
C GLY A 59 13.16 -5.81 7.82
N SER A 60 13.09 -5.25 9.03
CA SER A 60 14.19 -5.29 10.01
C SER A 60 14.51 -6.69 10.53
N ASP A 61 13.59 -7.63 10.35
CA ASP A 61 13.72 -9.06 10.57
C ASP A 61 14.35 -9.81 9.39
N GLY A 62 14.69 -9.11 8.30
CA GLY A 62 15.20 -9.71 7.07
C GLY A 62 14.12 -10.34 6.18
N ALA A 63 12.84 -10.27 6.56
CA ALA A 63 11.77 -10.87 5.79
C ALA A 63 11.33 -9.95 4.63
N PRO A 64 11.24 -10.46 3.39
CA PRO A 64 10.73 -9.71 2.26
C PRO A 64 9.22 -9.50 2.39
N ARG A 65 8.76 -8.30 2.06
CA ARG A 65 7.34 -7.94 2.10
C ARG A 65 7.02 -6.86 1.08
N CYS A 66 5.81 -6.92 0.54
CA CYS A 66 5.21 -5.81 -0.17
C CYS A 66 3.75 -5.69 0.24
N GLY A 67 3.20 -4.49 0.15
CA GLY A 67 1.88 -4.24 0.68
C GLY A 67 1.53 -2.77 0.68
N TRP A 68 0.42 -2.46 1.32
CA TRP A 68 -0.01 -1.09 1.50
C TRP A 68 -0.74 -0.88 2.82
N ARG A 69 -0.79 0.38 3.23
CA ARG A 69 -1.54 0.88 4.39
C ARG A 69 -2.40 2.04 3.94
N ARG A 70 -3.64 2.09 4.42
CA ARG A 70 -4.55 3.21 4.25
C ARG A 70 -4.73 3.91 5.59
N TYR A 71 -4.56 5.22 5.58
CA TYR A 71 -4.81 6.10 6.71
C TYR A 71 -5.99 7.01 6.39
N ASP A 72 -6.73 7.42 7.41
CA ASP A 72 -7.74 8.46 7.26
C ASP A 72 -7.14 9.86 7.10
N GLU A 73 -7.99 10.88 7.01
CA GLU A 73 -7.61 12.29 6.92
C GLU A 73 -6.80 12.81 8.12
N ALA A 74 -6.92 12.16 9.29
CA ALA A 74 -6.16 12.48 10.50
C ALA A 74 -4.83 11.70 10.58
N GLY A 75 -4.56 10.79 9.64
CA GLY A 75 -3.37 9.96 9.63
C GLY A 75 -3.48 8.70 10.50
N ARG A 76 -4.67 8.33 10.94
CA ARG A 76 -4.90 7.07 11.68
C ARG A 76 -4.99 5.92 10.70
N LEU A 77 -4.30 4.81 11.00
CA LEU A 77 -4.35 3.60 10.20
C LEU A 77 -5.78 3.03 10.21
N THR A 78 -6.34 2.77 9.04
CA THR A 78 -7.71 2.26 8.86
C THR A 78 -7.75 0.88 8.23
N LEU A 79 -6.86 0.62 7.27
CA LEU A 79 -6.75 -0.66 6.58
C LEU A 79 -5.31 -0.94 6.20
N GLY A 80 -4.99 -2.21 5.99
CA GLY A 80 -3.73 -2.61 5.40
C GLY A 80 -3.79 -4.00 4.77
N HIS A 81 -2.84 -4.23 3.89
CA HIS A 81 -2.59 -5.55 3.33
C HIS A 81 -1.08 -5.75 3.17
N GLU A 82 -0.62 -6.98 3.43
CA GLU A 82 0.77 -7.37 3.30
C GLU A 82 0.85 -8.75 2.68
N VAL A 83 1.79 -8.90 1.74
CA VAL A 83 2.19 -10.16 1.12
C VAL A 83 3.63 -10.42 1.52
N GLY A 84 3.92 -11.64 1.99
CA GLY A 84 5.24 -12.08 2.45
C GLY A 84 6.26 -12.34 1.34
N MET A 85 6.37 -11.43 0.37
CA MET A 85 7.41 -11.43 -0.66
C MET A 85 7.59 -10.04 -1.25
N ARG A 86 8.72 -9.79 -1.93
CA ARG A 86 8.94 -8.55 -2.68
C ARG A 86 8.02 -8.50 -3.91
N TRP A 87 7.64 -7.29 -4.32
CA TRP A 87 6.82 -7.07 -5.52
C TRP A 87 7.40 -7.73 -6.78
N ALA A 88 8.72 -7.57 -6.99
CA ALA A 88 9.40 -8.20 -8.13
C ALA A 88 9.24 -9.73 -8.12
N ALA A 89 9.41 -10.36 -6.95
CA ALA A 89 9.26 -11.81 -6.81
C ALA A 89 7.80 -12.26 -6.99
N LEU A 90 6.83 -11.45 -6.55
CA LEU A 90 5.40 -11.72 -6.76
C LEU A 90 5.04 -11.70 -8.24
N VAL A 91 5.54 -10.72 -9.00
CA VAL A 91 5.34 -10.58 -10.46
C VAL A 91 6.17 -11.59 -11.28
N GLU A 92 7.24 -12.14 -10.73
CA GLU A 92 7.96 -13.25 -11.37
C GLU A 92 7.20 -14.58 -11.18
N ARG A 93 6.54 -14.74 -10.03
CA ARG A 93 5.78 -15.95 -9.69
C ARG A 93 4.38 -15.98 -10.31
N LEU A 94 3.77 -14.81 -10.48
CA LEU A 94 2.40 -14.62 -11.00
C LEU A 94 2.43 -13.69 -12.21
N SER A 95 1.37 -13.64 -13.01
CA SER A 95 1.23 -12.51 -13.93
C SER A 95 1.07 -11.19 -13.16
N ARG A 96 1.42 -10.05 -13.78
CA ARG A 96 1.26 -8.73 -13.15
C ARG A 96 -0.17 -8.50 -12.63
N ARG A 97 -1.18 -8.90 -13.39
CA ARG A 97 -2.59 -8.75 -13.02
C ARG A 97 -2.94 -9.57 -11.78
N GLU A 98 -2.47 -10.81 -11.71
CA GLU A 98 -2.69 -11.67 -10.55
C GLU A 98 -1.95 -11.15 -9.31
N ALA A 99 -0.75 -10.58 -9.49
CA ALA A 99 -0.01 -9.93 -8.42
C ALA A 99 -0.73 -8.67 -7.89
N GLU A 100 -1.32 -7.86 -8.77
CA GLU A 100 -2.17 -6.71 -8.39
C GLU A 100 -3.43 -7.19 -7.65
N THR A 101 -4.09 -8.26 -8.11
CA THR A 101 -5.22 -8.88 -7.41
C THR A 101 -4.83 -9.41 -6.04
N ALA A 102 -3.65 -10.02 -5.89
CA ALA A 102 -3.16 -10.47 -4.59
C ALA A 102 -3.03 -9.30 -3.60
N LEU A 103 -2.66 -8.11 -4.07
CA LEU A 103 -2.58 -6.90 -3.25
C LEU A 103 -3.93 -6.24 -2.95
N GLN A 104 -5.04 -6.63 -3.59
CA GLN A 104 -6.34 -5.95 -3.41
C GLN A 104 -7.11 -6.31 -2.13
N HIS A 105 -6.74 -7.38 -1.41
CA HIS A 105 -7.59 -7.93 -0.34
C HIS A 105 -7.14 -7.50 1.07
N PRO A 106 -7.60 -6.36 1.62
CA PRO A 106 -7.23 -5.95 2.97
C PRO A 106 -7.68 -6.96 4.03
N ARG A 107 -6.85 -7.11 5.08
CA ARG A 107 -7.38 -7.54 6.37
C ARG A 107 -7.94 -6.29 7.03
N GLU A 108 -9.24 -6.27 7.31
CA GLU A 108 -9.77 -5.31 8.28
C GLU A 108 -9.04 -5.59 9.59
N GLN A 109 -8.30 -4.60 10.09
CA GLN A 109 -7.81 -4.69 11.46
C GLN A 109 -9.06 -4.65 12.33
N GLU A 110 -9.46 -5.77 12.91
CA GLU A 110 -10.34 -5.77 14.08
C GLU A 110 -9.68 -4.87 15.12
N MET A 111 -10.12 -3.62 15.18
CA MET A 111 -9.96 -2.78 16.34
C MET A 111 -10.77 -3.46 17.45
N GLU A 112 -10.13 -4.38 18.16
CA GLU A 112 -10.60 -4.90 19.42
C GLU A 112 -10.71 -3.69 20.36
N LEU A 113 -11.92 -3.13 20.43
CA LEU A 113 -12.35 -2.23 21.48
C LEU A 113 -12.18 -2.97 22.79
N VAL A 114 -11.08 -2.70 23.50
CA VAL A 114 -10.94 -3.06 24.91
C VAL A 114 -11.96 -2.21 25.67
N PRO A 115 -13.02 -2.79 26.30
CA PRO A 115 -13.75 -2.08 27.32
C PRO A 115 -12.95 -2.13 28.63
N ALA A 116 -12.98 -1.01 29.32
CA ALA A 116 -12.31 -0.72 30.58
C ALA A 116 -12.67 -1.67 31.74
#